data_AF-A0AA38KFJ3-F1
#
_entry.id   AF-A0AA38KFJ3-F1
#
_cell.length_a   1.000
_cell.length_b   1.000
_cell.length_c   1.000
_cell.angle_alpha   90.00
_cell.angle_beta   90.00
_cell.angle_gamma   90.00
#
_symmetry.space_group_name_H-M   'P 1'
#
loop_
_entity.id
_entity.type
_entity.pdbx_description
1 polymer ?
#
loop_
_entity_poly.entity_id
_entity_poly.type
_entity_poly.pdbx_seq_one_letter_code
_entity_poly.pdbx_strand_id
1 'polypeptide(L)'
;MDFLQGLDPSKLALFGAGFSFFLSGFSAPPYNLPIFLFGIYAQENADSAFLSLQTFTGLLGASVFYDIVWMANNEQGGFTKFLSILLLLVKIPTFLAFGLAARQRGVQFSGLGIRGNDISGPTGALARHVALTLKITSRLLSLGNARRILEYSGIPKC
;
A
#
# COMPACT_ATOMS: atom_id res chain seq x y z
N MET A 1 0.76 -12.36 -16.35
CA MET A 1 0.62 -11.78 -14.98
C MET A 1 -0.87 -11.59 -14.64
N ASP A 2 -1.74 -12.41 -15.22
CA ASP A 2 -3.17 -12.12 -15.34
C ASP A 2 -4.01 -12.73 -14.21
N PHE A 3 -3.51 -13.79 -13.57
CA PHE A 3 -4.24 -14.48 -12.50
C PHE A 3 -4.37 -13.63 -11.23
N LEU A 4 -3.32 -12.90 -10.86
CA LEU A 4 -3.34 -11.97 -9.71
C LEU A 4 -4.16 -10.71 -9.99
N GLN A 5 -4.37 -10.36 -11.25
CA GLN A 5 -5.14 -9.18 -11.67
C GLN A 5 -6.63 -9.51 -11.90
N GLY A 6 -6.96 -10.79 -12.16
CA GLY A 6 -8.33 -11.30 -12.28
C GLY A 6 -8.98 -11.72 -10.96
N LEU A 7 -8.24 -11.75 -9.85
CA LEU A 7 -8.81 -12.00 -8.52
C LEU A 7 -9.54 -10.74 -8.01
N ASP A 8 -10.86 -10.70 -8.19
CA ASP A 8 -11.72 -9.65 -7.65
C ASP A 8 -11.73 -9.72 -6.11
N PRO A 9 -11.23 -8.69 -5.39
CA PRO A 9 -11.22 -8.66 -3.93
C PRO A 9 -12.62 -8.84 -3.32
N SER A 10 -13.68 -8.49 -4.06
CA SER A 10 -15.09 -8.60 -3.60
C SER A 10 -15.46 -10.04 -3.39
N LYS A 11 -15.08 -10.88 -4.35
CA LYS A 11 -15.41 -12.29 -4.33
C LYS A 11 -14.62 -13.00 -3.24
N LEU A 12 -13.38 -12.58 -3.00
CA LEU A 12 -12.55 -13.14 -1.92
C LEU A 12 -13.07 -12.75 -0.54
N ALA A 13 -13.43 -11.48 -0.32
CA ALA A 13 -13.99 -11.05 0.96
C ALA A 13 -15.36 -11.70 1.23
N LEU A 14 -16.21 -11.81 0.21
CA LEU A 14 -17.53 -12.44 0.34
C LEU A 14 -17.40 -13.95 0.59
N PHE A 15 -16.50 -14.63 -0.13
CA PHE A 15 -16.20 -16.04 0.13
C PHE A 15 -15.63 -16.24 1.54
N GLY A 16 -14.69 -15.40 1.96
CA GLY A 16 -14.12 -15.45 3.31
C GLY A 16 -15.15 -15.17 4.42
N ALA A 17 -16.08 -14.25 4.19
CA ALA A 17 -17.19 -13.96 5.09
C ALA A 17 -18.16 -15.14 5.18
N GLY A 18 -18.56 -15.71 4.04
CA GLY A 18 -19.43 -16.88 3.98
C GLY A 18 -18.80 -18.10 4.64
N PHE A 19 -17.51 -18.34 4.40
CA PHE A 19 -16.78 -19.45 5.00
C PHE A 19 -16.57 -19.24 6.50
N SER A 20 -16.31 -18.00 6.95
CA SER A 20 -16.23 -17.66 8.38
C SER A 20 -17.58 -17.78 9.09
N PHE A 21 -18.67 -17.45 8.40
CA PHE A 21 -20.03 -17.64 8.90
C PHE A 21 -20.35 -19.13 9.05
N PHE A 22 -20.01 -19.95 8.05
CA PHE A 22 -20.16 -21.39 8.15
C PHE A 22 -19.34 -21.97 9.31
N LEU A 23 -18.10 -21.50 9.48
CA LEU A 23 -17.22 -21.90 10.58
C LEU A 23 -17.73 -21.46 11.96
N SER A 24 -18.53 -20.39 12.05
CA SER A 24 -19.08 -19.91 13.33
C SER A 24 -20.03 -20.91 14.01
N GLY A 25 -20.59 -21.87 13.25
CA GLY A 25 -21.34 -23.00 13.78
C GLY A 25 -20.46 -24.07 14.44
N PHE A 26 -19.14 -23.94 14.35
CA PHE A 26 -18.15 -24.85 14.94
C PHE A 26 -17.23 -24.10 15.91
N SER A 27 -16.30 -24.82 16.54
CA SER A 27 -15.28 -24.23 17.42
C SER A 27 -14.19 -23.52 16.59
N ALA A 28 -14.56 -22.40 15.97
CA ALA A 28 -13.70 -21.58 15.13
C ALA A 28 -13.43 -20.21 15.78
N PRO A 29 -12.39 -19.48 15.34
CA PRO A 29 -12.07 -18.18 15.93
C PRO A 29 -13.16 -17.14 15.62
N PRO A 30 -13.83 -16.57 16.63
CA PRO A 30 -15.03 -15.72 16.42
C PRO A 30 -14.71 -14.37 15.78
N TYR A 31 -13.46 -13.91 15.85
CA TYR A 31 -13.01 -12.66 15.25
C TYR A 31 -12.91 -12.71 13.71
N ASN A 32 -12.89 -13.89 13.09
CA ASN A 32 -12.73 -14.00 11.64
C ASN A 32 -13.93 -13.42 10.88
N LEU A 33 -15.15 -13.71 11.33
CA LEU A 33 -16.38 -13.17 10.74
C LEU A 33 -16.40 -11.63 10.69
N PRO A 34 -16.25 -10.89 11.81
CA PRO A 34 -16.29 -9.42 11.77
C PRO A 34 -15.13 -8.83 10.94
N ILE A 35 -13.96 -9.47 10.90
CA ILE A 35 -12.86 -9.01 10.04
C ILE A 35 -13.24 -9.11 8.56
N PHE A 36 -13.81 -10.22 8.11
CA PHE A 36 -14.23 -10.35 6.70
C PHE A 36 -15.41 -9.46 6.34
N LEU A 37 -16.37 -9.25 7.25
CA LEU A 37 -17.44 -8.26 7.06
C LEU A 37 -16.88 -6.84 6.92
N PHE A 38 -15.89 -6.49 7.74
CA PHE A 38 -15.17 -5.23 7.59
C PHE A 38 -14.43 -5.14 6.25
N GLY A 39 -13.91 -6.25 5.73
CA GLY A 39 -13.33 -6.32 4.38
C GLY A 39 -14.31 -6.01 3.26
N ILE A 40 -15.54 -6.54 3.33
CA ILE A 40 -16.62 -6.20 2.39
C ILE A 40 -16.91 -4.70 2.45
N TYR A 41 -17.12 -4.16 3.66
CA TYR A 41 -17.36 -2.74 3.86
C TYR A 41 -16.22 -1.86 3.33
N ALA A 42 -14.97 -2.21 3.66
CA ALA A 42 -13.78 -1.47 3.25
C ALA A 42 -13.62 -1.45 1.73
N GLN A 43 -14.09 -2.50 1.05
CA GLN A 43 -14.06 -2.55 -0.38
C GLN A 43 -15.18 -1.73 -1.04
N GLU A 44 -16.40 -1.82 -0.54
CA GLU A 44 -17.53 -1.02 -1.05
C GLU A 44 -17.28 0.49 -0.88
N ASN A 45 -16.51 0.86 0.15
CA ASN A 45 -16.12 2.24 0.44
C ASN A 45 -14.66 2.52 0.06
N ALA A 46 -14.05 1.72 -0.81
CA ALA A 46 -12.62 1.82 -1.10
C ALA A 46 -12.20 3.15 -1.75
N ASP A 47 -13.13 3.85 -2.40
CA ASP A 47 -12.87 5.11 -3.10
C ASP A 47 -12.82 6.32 -2.15
N SER A 48 -13.51 6.24 -1.01
CA SER A 48 -13.62 7.32 -0.02
C SER A 48 -12.86 7.02 1.28
N ALA A 49 -12.65 5.75 1.62
CA ALA A 49 -12.13 5.30 2.91
C ALA A 49 -10.86 4.46 2.77
N PHE A 50 -9.83 5.00 2.15
CA PHE A 50 -8.52 4.33 2.00
C PHE A 50 -7.92 3.74 3.28
N LEU A 51 -8.08 4.45 4.41
CA LEU A 51 -7.62 3.98 5.73
C LEU A 51 -8.29 2.65 6.12
N SER A 52 -9.54 2.43 5.72
CA SER A 52 -10.28 1.19 6.01
C SER A 52 -9.65 -0.01 5.31
N LEU A 53 -9.19 0.15 4.06
CA LEU A 53 -8.53 -0.90 3.29
C LEU A 53 -7.16 -1.26 3.88
N GLN A 54 -6.40 -0.26 4.33
CA GLN A 54 -5.13 -0.46 5.04
C GLN A 54 -5.36 -1.15 6.39
N THR A 55 -6.37 -0.70 7.14
CA THR A 55 -6.73 -1.28 8.44
C THR A 55 -7.19 -2.72 8.29
N PHE A 56 -8.00 -3.03 7.27
CA PHE A 56 -8.44 -4.39 6.96
C PHE A 56 -7.25 -5.28 6.60
N THR A 57 -6.35 -4.81 5.73
CA THR A 57 -5.15 -5.56 5.35
C THR A 57 -4.25 -5.84 6.56
N GLY A 58 -4.08 -4.86 7.45
CA GLY A 58 -3.35 -5.03 8.70
C GLY A 58 -4.02 -6.01 9.66
N LEU A 59 -5.33 -5.87 9.89
CA LEU A 59 -6.12 -6.77 10.74
C LEU A 59 -6.13 -8.21 10.18
N LEU A 60 -6.28 -8.36 8.87
CA LEU A 60 -6.25 -9.67 8.21
C LEU A 60 -4.87 -10.32 8.34
N GLY A 61 -3.78 -9.55 8.19
CA GLY A 61 -2.42 -10.02 8.47
C GLY A 61 -2.22 -10.44 9.93
N ALA A 62 -2.64 -9.60 10.89
CA ALA A 62 -2.57 -9.93 12.32
C ALA A 62 -3.41 -11.17 12.68
N SER A 63 -4.56 -11.35 12.03
CA SER A 63 -5.45 -12.49 12.27
C SER A 63 -4.82 -13.83 11.90
N VAL A 64 -3.83 -13.87 11.00
CA VAL A 64 -3.12 -15.11 10.67
C VAL A 64 -2.32 -15.60 11.88
N PHE A 65 -1.64 -14.69 12.58
CA PHE A 65 -0.91 -15.03 13.81
C PHE A 65 -1.89 -15.44 14.92
N TYR A 66 -2.99 -14.71 15.04
CA TYR A 66 -4.01 -15.01 16.04
C TYR A 66 -4.70 -16.36 15.81
N ASP A 67 -4.90 -16.76 14.55
CA ASP A 67 -5.44 -18.09 14.20
C ASP A 67 -4.51 -19.21 14.68
N ILE A 68 -3.19 -19.05 14.52
CA ILE A 68 -2.19 -20.03 15.00
C ILE A 68 -2.26 -20.16 16.52
N VAL A 69 -2.31 -19.03 17.24
CA VAL A 69 -2.43 -19.01 18.70
C VAL A 69 -3.74 -19.64 19.15
N TRP A 70 -4.85 -19.38 18.45
CA TRP A 70 -6.15 -19.97 18.76
C TRP A 70 -6.16 -21.48 18.56
N MET A 71 -5.60 -21.97 17.44
CA MET A 71 -5.47 -23.41 17.18
C MET A 71 -4.57 -24.13 18.19
N ALA A 72 -3.59 -23.44 18.76
CA ALA A 72 -2.72 -24.00 19.80
C ALA A 72 -3.42 -24.09 21.18
N ASN A 73 -4.31 -23.15 21.49
CA ASN A 73 -5.00 -23.09 22.80
C ASN A 73 -6.33 -23.85 22.84
N ASN A 74 -6.98 -24.07 21.69
CA ASN A 74 -8.27 -24.75 21.65
C ASN A 74 -8.14 -26.15 21.07
N GLU A 75 -8.55 -27.16 21.85
CA GLU A 75 -8.78 -28.50 21.33
C GLU A 75 -10.00 -28.49 20.40
N GLN A 76 -9.73 -28.61 19.11
CA GLN A 76 -10.74 -28.70 18.05
C GLN A 76 -10.70 -30.10 17.42
N GLY A 77 -11.86 -30.63 17.01
CA GLY A 77 -11.94 -31.87 16.25
C GLY A 77 -11.19 -31.77 14.92
N GLY A 78 -10.70 -32.90 14.40
CA GLY A 78 -9.87 -32.94 13.17
C GLY A 78 -10.54 -32.28 11.95
N PHE A 79 -11.87 -32.42 11.82
CA PHE A 79 -12.64 -31.77 10.76
C PHE A 79 -12.67 -30.24 10.88
N THR A 80 -12.87 -29.70 12.08
CA THR A 80 -12.86 -28.24 12.32
C THR A 80 -11.46 -27.66 12.15
N LYS A 81 -10.41 -28.41 12.55
CA LYS A 81 -9.01 -28.02 12.26
C LYS A 81 -8.75 -27.96 10.77
N PHE A 82 -9.22 -28.94 10.00
CA PHE A 82 -9.09 -28.94 8.54
C PHE A 82 -9.77 -27.72 7.89
N LEU A 83 -11.01 -27.40 8.29
CA LEU A 83 -11.71 -26.20 7.80
C LEU A 83 -10.98 -24.90 8.20
N SER A 84 -10.41 -24.84 9.40
CA SER A 84 -9.62 -23.69 9.87
C SER A 84 -8.33 -23.51 9.06
N ILE A 85 -7.67 -24.60 8.69
CA ILE A 85 -6.49 -24.56 7.79
C ILE A 85 -6.89 -24.10 6.39
N LEU A 86 -8.03 -24.54 5.86
CA LEU A 86 -8.60 -24.03 4.61
C LEU A 86 -8.86 -22.52 4.68
N LEU A 87 -9.40 -22.01 5.79
CA LEU A 87 -9.61 -20.58 6.00
C LEU A 87 -8.27 -19.83 5.97
N LEU A 88 -7.24 -20.39 6.61
CA LEU A 88 -5.89 -19.82 6.64
C LEU A 88 -5.27 -19.76 5.23
N LEU A 89 -5.47 -20.79 4.40
CA LEU A 89 -5.05 -20.78 3.00
C LEU A 89 -5.77 -19.72 2.16
N VAL A 90 -7.05 -19.46 2.42
CA VAL A 90 -7.85 -18.42 1.74
C VAL A 90 -7.43 -17.01 2.15
N LYS A 91 -6.94 -16.84 3.39
CA LYS A 91 -6.41 -15.54 3.85
C LYS A 91 -5.20 -15.07 3.06
N ILE A 92 -4.34 -15.97 2.57
CA ILE A 92 -3.13 -15.61 1.80
C ILE A 92 -3.47 -14.87 0.48
N PRO A 93 -4.27 -15.43 -0.44
CA PRO A 93 -4.66 -14.72 -1.66
C PRO A 93 -5.53 -13.50 -1.35
N THR A 94 -6.31 -13.52 -0.26
CA THR A 94 -7.07 -12.34 0.19
C THR A 94 -6.13 -11.20 0.58
N PHE A 95 -5.10 -11.49 1.38
CA PHE A 95 -4.10 -10.52 1.78
C PHE A 95 -3.35 -9.94 0.58
N LEU A 96 -2.99 -10.78 -0.40
CA LEU A 96 -2.32 -10.32 -1.61
C LEU A 96 -3.24 -9.46 -2.49
N ALA A 97 -4.49 -9.88 -2.72
CA ALA A 97 -5.45 -9.14 -3.53
C ALA A 97 -5.77 -7.76 -2.91
N PHE A 98 -6.06 -7.73 -1.60
CA PHE A 98 -6.32 -6.48 -0.89
C PHE A 98 -5.06 -5.62 -0.72
N GLY A 99 -3.89 -6.24 -0.53
CA GLY A 99 -2.61 -5.55 -0.48
C GLY A 99 -2.24 -4.89 -1.80
N LEU A 100 -2.50 -5.56 -2.93
CA LEU A 100 -2.32 -4.98 -4.27
C LEU A 100 -3.32 -3.85 -4.53
N ALA A 101 -4.59 -4.06 -4.18
CA ALA A 101 -5.64 -3.04 -4.29
C ALA A 101 -5.36 -1.80 -3.42
N ALA A 102 -4.79 -1.99 -2.23
CA ALA A 102 -4.29 -0.94 -1.36
C ALA A 102 -3.12 -0.18 -2.03
N ARG A 103 -2.11 -0.88 -2.54
CA ARG A 103 -0.96 -0.24 -3.19
C ARG A 103 -1.34 0.56 -4.43
N GLN A 104 -2.26 0.05 -5.26
CA GLN A 104 -2.75 0.73 -6.45
C GLN A 104 -3.48 2.04 -6.13
N ARG A 105 -4.16 2.11 -4.99
CA ARG A 105 -4.85 3.31 -4.52
C ARG A 105 -3.94 4.32 -3.81
N GLY A 106 -2.63 4.05 -3.76
CA GLY A 106 -1.65 4.94 -3.16
C GLY A 106 -1.33 4.64 -1.69
N VAL A 107 -1.69 3.44 -1.16
CA VAL A 107 -1.26 2.98 0.19
C VAL A 107 0.23 2.75 0.16
N GLN A 108 0.98 3.84 0.27
CA GLN A 108 2.25 3.84 0.95
C GLN A 108 1.93 3.61 2.42
N PHE A 109 2.52 2.59 3.04
CA PHE A 109 2.57 2.47 4.50
C PHE A 109 3.39 3.65 5.06
N SER A 110 2.85 4.85 4.92
CA SER A 110 3.54 6.13 5.12
C SER A 110 3.74 6.44 6.60
N GLY A 111 3.29 5.55 7.49
CA GLY A 111 3.56 5.58 8.93
C GLY A 111 4.82 4.81 9.36
N LEU A 112 5.50 4.11 8.46
CA LEU A 112 6.71 3.33 8.76
C LEU A 112 8.00 3.93 8.17
N GLY A 113 7.98 5.19 7.72
CA GLY A 113 9.17 6.01 7.42
C GLY A 113 10.12 5.50 6.33
N ILE A 114 9.98 4.27 5.84
CA ILE A 114 10.85 3.69 4.81
C ILE A 114 10.23 4.00 3.46
N ARG A 115 10.43 5.23 3.03
CA ARG A 115 10.30 5.63 1.63
C ARG A 115 11.64 5.38 0.96
N GLY A 116 11.79 4.24 0.29
CA GLY A 116 12.89 4.00 -0.66
C GLY A 116 12.81 4.87 -1.94
N ASN A 117 12.02 5.96 -1.94
CA ASN A 117 11.76 6.77 -3.12
C ASN A 117 11.46 8.25 -2.79
N ASP A 118 12.08 8.81 -1.74
CA ASP A 118 12.03 10.25 -1.39
C ASP A 118 12.67 11.18 -2.44
N ILE A 119 12.82 10.74 -3.69
CA ILE A 119 13.34 11.55 -4.80
C ILE A 119 12.22 11.98 -5.78
N SER A 120 11.00 11.45 -5.67
CA SER A 120 9.93 11.71 -6.67
C SER A 120 8.61 12.32 -6.14
N GLY A 121 8.59 12.84 -4.91
CA GLY A 121 7.42 13.59 -4.39
C GLY A 121 7.36 15.05 -4.87
N PRO A 122 6.22 15.75 -4.74
CA PRO A 122 6.05 17.16 -5.14
C PRO A 122 7.07 18.13 -4.51
N THR A 123 7.66 17.78 -3.37
CA THR A 123 8.79 18.48 -2.75
C THR A 123 10.10 18.35 -3.56
N GLY A 124 10.31 17.23 -4.25
CA GLY A 124 11.42 16.99 -5.18
C GLY A 124 11.26 17.73 -6.52
N ALA A 125 10.02 17.90 -7.00
CA ALA A 125 9.72 18.73 -8.16
C ALA A 125 10.04 20.21 -7.88
N LEU A 126 9.69 20.70 -6.69
CA LEU A 126 10.03 22.05 -6.25
C LEU A 126 11.55 22.22 -6.09
N ALA A 127 12.25 21.24 -5.50
CA ALA A 127 13.70 21.26 -5.34
C ALA A 127 14.44 21.22 -6.70
N ARG A 128 13.95 20.43 -7.67
CA ARG A 128 14.47 20.45 -9.05
C ARG A 128 14.24 21.80 -9.71
N HIS A 129 13.06 22.39 -9.54
CA HIS A 129 12.78 23.71 -10.13
C HIS A 129 13.65 24.80 -9.53
N VAL A 130 13.83 24.83 -8.20
CA VAL A 130 14.69 25.79 -7.52
C VAL A 130 16.16 25.58 -7.89
N ALA A 131 16.63 24.33 -7.98
CA ALA A 131 18.01 24.03 -8.41
C ALA A 131 18.25 24.40 -9.88
N LEU A 132 17.28 24.18 -10.77
CA LEU A 132 17.38 24.58 -12.17
C LEU A 132 17.36 26.10 -12.32
N THR A 133 16.51 26.79 -11.57
CA THR A 133 16.47 28.26 -11.51
C THR A 133 17.78 28.82 -10.96
N LEU A 134 18.34 28.28 -9.87
CA LEU A 134 19.64 28.71 -9.33
C LEU A 134 20.79 28.43 -10.30
N LYS A 135 20.74 27.33 -11.06
CA LYS A 135 21.76 26.99 -12.06
C LYS A 135 21.67 27.86 -13.31
N ILE A 136 20.46 28.26 -13.71
CA ILE A 136 20.25 29.23 -14.79
C ILE A 136 20.67 30.63 -14.32
N THR A 137 20.26 31.07 -13.13
CA THR A 137 20.64 32.37 -12.59
C THR A 137 22.15 32.49 -12.39
N SER A 138 22.83 31.44 -11.92
CA SER A 138 24.30 31.46 -11.81
C SER A 138 25.01 31.47 -13.17
N ARG A 139 24.49 30.75 -14.18
CA ARG A 139 25.01 30.86 -15.57
C ARG A 139 24.76 32.24 -16.18
N LEU A 140 23.60 32.84 -15.94
CA LEU A 140 23.29 34.20 -16.40
C LEU A 140 24.14 35.26 -15.70
N LEU A 141 24.43 35.09 -14.40
CA LEU A 141 25.34 35.98 -13.68
C LEU A 141 26.79 35.85 -14.20
N SER A 142 27.24 34.63 -14.51
CA SER A 142 28.56 34.38 -15.12
C SER A 142 28.67 34.96 -16.52
N LEU A 143 27.62 34.87 -17.33
CA LEU A 143 27.58 35.45 -18.69
C LEU A 143 27.46 36.98 -18.65
N GLY A 144 26.71 37.53 -17.70
CA GLY A 144 26.63 38.97 -17.46
C GLY A 144 27.97 39.58 -17.04
N ASN A 145 28.76 38.85 -16.25
CA ASN A 145 30.09 39.28 -15.86
C ASN A 145 31.09 39.18 -17.03
N ALA A 146 30.99 38.14 -17.87
CA ALA A 146 31.82 38.00 -19.08
C ALA A 146 31.53 39.10 -20.12
N ARG A 147 30.26 39.54 -20.25
CA ARG A 147 29.88 40.64 -21.14
C ARG A 147 30.43 41.98 -20.66
N ARG A 148 30.49 42.19 -19.35
CA ARG A 148 31.06 43.41 -18.75
C ARG A 148 32.59 43.49 -18.87
N ILE A 149 33.27 42.35 -18.95
CA ILE A 149 34.72 42.27 -19.18
C ILE A 149 35.08 42.55 -20.66
N LEU A 150 34.23 42.12 -21.61
CA LEU A 150 34.41 42.43 -23.03
C LEU A 150 34.13 43.90 -23.40
N GLU A 151 33.33 44.61 -22.61
CA GLU A 151 33.04 46.03 -22.83
C GLU A 151 34.15 46.95 -22.29
N TYR A 152 35.03 46.41 -21.42
CA TYR A 152 36.22 47.12 -20.91
C TYR A 152 37.51 46.81 -21.69
N SER A 153 37.54 45.76 -22.52
CA SER A 153 38.64 45.56 -23.47
C SER A 153 38.34 46.34 -24.75
N GLY A 154 38.72 47.61 -24.79
CA GLY A 154 38.69 48.44 -25.99
C GLY A 154 39.60 47.88 -27.08
N ILE A 155 39.11 46.88 -27.80
CA ILE A 155 39.76 46.33 -29.00
C ILE A 155 39.13 47.02 -30.21
N PRO A 156 39.86 47.90 -30.92
CA PRO A 156 39.34 48.54 -32.12
C PRO A 156 39.10 47.48 -33.20
N LYS A 157 37.90 47.50 -33.78
CA LYS A 157 37.58 46.71 -34.96
C LYS A 157 38.34 47.31 -36.14
N CYS A 158 39.33 46.57 -36.65
CA CYS A 158 39.80 46.71 -38.02
C CYS A 158 38.84 45.99 -38.97
#